data_AF-A0A7C8B7S2-F1
#
_entry.id   AF-A0A7C8B7S2-F1
#
_cell.length_a   1.000
_cell.length_b   1.000
_cell.length_c   1.000
_cell.angle_alpha   90.00
_cell.angle_beta   90.00
_cell.angle_gamma   90.00
#
_symmetry.space_group_name_H-M   'P 1'
#
loop_
_entity.id
_entity.type
_entity.pdbx_description
1 polymer ?
#
loop_
_entity_poly.entity_id
_entity_poly.type
_entity_poly.pdbx_seq_one_letter_code
_entity_poly.pdbx_strand_id
1 'polypeptide(L)'
;MSVTTLKPGWQILKFEDFAENIAVRVSPSKADTDIYVGLEHLDPETIHLRTWGHPSDVDGDKLRFQKGDVIFGRRRAYQRKLAVAEFDGICSAHAMVVRTKPKKMLPETHAGS
;
A
#
# COMPACT_ATOMS: atom_id res chain seq x y z
N MET A 1 23.81 -24.93 -5.14
CA MET A 1 22.80 -24.22 -4.31
C MET A 1 23.55 -23.12 -3.58
N SER A 2 23.25 -21.84 -3.85
CA SER A 2 23.94 -20.72 -3.20
C SER A 2 23.34 -20.50 -1.82
N VAL A 3 24.11 -20.73 -0.76
CA VAL A 3 23.68 -20.45 0.61
C VAL A 3 23.81 -18.94 0.80
N THR A 4 22.68 -18.23 0.85
CA THR A 4 22.67 -16.79 1.11
C THR A 4 23.02 -16.57 2.59
N THR A 5 24.26 -16.19 2.88
CA THR A 5 24.70 -15.85 4.24
C THR A 5 24.09 -14.50 4.63
N LEU A 6 23.21 -14.51 5.64
CA LEU A 6 22.63 -13.29 6.21
C LEU A 6 23.71 -12.51 6.99
N LYS A 7 23.60 -11.18 7.01
CA LYS A 7 24.46 -10.34 7.87
C LYS A 7 24.15 -10.63 9.35
N PRO A 8 25.12 -10.49 10.28
CA PRO A 8 24.86 -10.61 11.71
C PRO A 8 23.68 -9.73 12.15
N GLY A 9 22.72 -10.32 12.88
CA GLY A 9 21.51 -9.64 13.34
C GLY A 9 20.32 -9.65 12.36
N TRP A 10 20.51 -10.09 11.12
CA TRP A 10 19.40 -10.24 10.17
C TRP A 10 18.66 -11.55 10.39
N GLN A 11 17.33 -11.46 10.45
CA GLN A 11 16.44 -12.62 10.58
C GLN A 11 15.55 -12.72 9.34
N ILE A 12 15.36 -13.93 8.82
CA ILE A 12 14.33 -14.19 7.81
C ILE A 12 13.00 -14.32 8.54
N LEU A 13 12.08 -13.41 8.23
CA LEU A 13 10.71 -13.44 8.72
C LEU A 13 9.76 -13.69 7.54
N LYS A 14 8.62 -14.33 7.80
CA LYS A 14 7.57 -14.45 6.79
C LYS A 14 6.86 -13.10 6.65
N PHE A 15 6.41 -12.76 5.45
CA PHE A 15 5.66 -11.52 5.21
C PHE A 15 4.46 -11.38 6.16
N GLU A 16 3.73 -12.47 6.37
CA GLU A 16 2.58 -12.56 7.26
C GLU A 16 2.91 -12.26 8.73
N ASP A 17 4.18 -12.37 9.14
CA ASP A 17 4.60 -12.08 10.52
C ASP A 17 4.57 -10.57 10.82
N PHE A 18 4.65 -9.71 9.81
CA PHE A 18 4.80 -8.26 9.97
C PHE A 18 3.89 -7.43 9.07
N ALA A 19 3.22 -8.03 8.09
CA ALA A 19 2.28 -7.33 7.22
C ALA A 19 1.10 -8.23 6.82
N GLU A 20 0.02 -7.62 6.36
CA GLU A 20 -1.17 -8.30 5.86
C GLU A 20 -1.65 -7.70 4.54
N ASN A 21 -2.29 -8.52 3.72
CA ASN A 21 -2.96 -8.07 2.50
C ASN A 21 -4.40 -7.67 2.84
N ILE A 22 -4.74 -6.39 2.65
CA ILE A 22 -6.08 -5.89 2.89
C ILE A 22 -6.93 -6.09 1.63
N ALA A 23 -7.90 -7.01 1.73
CA ALA A 23 -8.81 -7.37 0.64
C ALA A 23 -10.26 -6.88 0.87
N VAL A 24 -10.44 -5.87 1.74
CA VAL A 24 -11.76 -5.32 2.07
C VAL A 24 -12.34 -4.59 0.86
N ARG A 25 -13.50 -5.03 0.38
CA ARG A 25 -14.17 -4.42 -0.78
C ARG A 25 -15.24 -3.42 -0.37
N VAL A 26 -15.30 -2.33 -1.12
CA VAL A 26 -16.28 -1.25 -0.94
C VAL A 26 -16.78 -0.83 -2.32
N SER A 27 -18.10 -0.75 -2.49
CA SER A 27 -18.68 -0.13 -3.67
C SER A 27 -18.48 1.39 -3.60
N PRO A 28 -18.12 2.07 -4.70
CA PRO A 28 -17.83 3.51 -4.66
C PRO A 28 -18.97 4.37 -4.09
N SER A 29 -20.23 4.00 -4.35
CA SER A 29 -21.42 4.65 -3.78
C SER A 29 -21.61 4.51 -2.26
N LYS A 30 -20.84 3.63 -1.62
CA LYS A 30 -20.83 3.41 -0.16
C LYS A 30 -19.50 3.79 0.48
N ALA A 31 -18.62 4.45 -0.28
CA ALA A 31 -17.34 4.90 0.22
C ALA A 31 -17.55 6.10 1.15
N ASP A 32 -17.00 6.01 2.37
CA ASP A 32 -17.03 7.08 3.36
C ASP A 32 -15.74 7.92 3.25
N THR A 33 -15.49 8.43 2.04
CA THR A 33 -14.28 9.16 1.64
C THR A 33 -14.50 9.74 0.25
N ASP A 34 -13.87 10.88 -0.05
CA ASP A 34 -13.87 11.50 -1.38
C ASP A 34 -12.65 11.08 -2.21
N ILE A 35 -11.86 10.13 -1.70
CA ILE A 35 -10.57 9.74 -2.27
C ILE A 35 -10.69 8.41 -3.02
N TYR A 36 -10.42 8.47 -4.32
CA TYR A 36 -10.18 7.31 -5.16
C TYR A 36 -8.77 7.29 -5.77
N VAL A 37 -8.02 6.21 -5.55
CA VAL A 37 -6.68 5.99 -6.12
C VAL A 37 -6.71 4.93 -7.22
N GLY A 38 -6.62 5.39 -8.48
CA GLY A 38 -6.35 4.56 -9.65
C GLY A 38 -4.87 4.18 -9.78
N LEU A 39 -4.56 3.24 -10.68
CA LEU A 39 -3.17 2.83 -10.95
C LEU A 39 -2.40 3.90 -11.75
N GLU A 40 -3.13 4.78 -12.42
CA GLU A 40 -2.68 5.97 -13.12
C GLU A 40 -2.23 7.08 -12.15
N HIS A 41 -2.71 7.06 -10.90
CA HIS A 41 -2.33 8.04 -9.87
C HIS A 41 -1.05 7.65 -9.10
N LEU A 42 -0.56 6.41 -9.29
CA LEU A 42 0.69 5.94 -8.68
C LEU A 42 1.88 6.34 -9.54
N ASP A 43 2.72 7.21 -8.99
CA ASP A 43 3.94 7.71 -9.62
C ASP A 43 5.13 6.79 -9.25
N PRO A 44 5.89 6.27 -10.23
CA PRO A 44 7.07 5.45 -9.96
C PRO A 44 8.25 6.20 -9.31
N GLU A 45 8.28 7.53 -9.39
CA GLU A 45 9.38 8.37 -8.90
C GLU A 45 9.20 8.79 -7.43
N THR A 46 8.00 8.59 -6.87
CA THR A 46 7.70 9.00 -5.50
C THR A 46 6.77 8.02 -4.79
N ILE A 47 6.95 7.89 -3.48
CA ILE A 47 6.08 7.07 -2.64
C ILE A 47 4.84 7.82 -2.14
N HIS A 48 4.70 9.11 -2.47
CA HIS A 48 3.60 9.96 -1.99
C HIS A 48 2.47 10.02 -3.01
N LEU A 49 1.23 10.01 -2.53
CA LEU A 49 0.06 10.21 -3.38
C LEU A 49 -0.09 11.71 -3.67
N ARG A 50 0.17 12.12 -4.93
CA ARG A 50 0.06 13.53 -5.35
C ARG A 50 -1.25 13.84 -6.10
N THR A 51 -1.88 12.81 -6.65
CA THR A 51 -3.12 12.91 -7.41
C THR A 51 -4.06 11.79 -6.98
N TRP A 52 -5.36 12.07 -7.07
CA TRP A 52 -6.44 11.12 -6.83
C TRP A 52 -7.69 11.62 -7.55
N GLY A 53 -8.62 10.71 -7.81
CA GLY A 53 -9.95 11.01 -8.32
C GLY A 53 -11.00 10.92 -7.21
N HIS A 54 -12.27 10.98 -7.59
CA HIS A 54 -13.40 10.84 -6.68
C HIS A 54 -14.08 9.46 -6.84
N PRO A 55 -14.64 8.85 -5.79
CA PRO A 55 -15.38 7.60 -5.92
C PRO A 55 -16.54 7.63 -6.91
N SER A 56 -17.17 8.79 -7.14
CA SER A 56 -18.23 8.93 -8.14
C SER A 56 -17.76 8.71 -9.57
N ASP A 57 -16.44 8.79 -9.83
CA ASP A 57 -15.89 8.73 -11.18
C ASP A 57 -15.67 7.29 -11.65
N VAL A 58 -15.94 6.31 -10.80
CA VAL A 58 -15.60 4.91 -11.04
C VAL A 58 -16.71 3.95 -10.63
N ASP A 59 -16.82 2.87 -11.38
CA ASP A 59 -17.78 1.81 -11.15
C ASP A 59 -17.13 0.51 -10.65
N GLY A 60 -17.94 -0.33 -10.01
CA GLY A 60 -17.54 -1.64 -9.50
C GLY A 60 -16.74 -1.57 -8.21
N ASP A 61 -16.66 -2.70 -7.51
CA ASP A 61 -15.99 -2.78 -6.21
C ASP A 61 -14.55 -2.27 -6.27
N LYS A 62 -14.15 -1.60 -5.19
CA LYS A 62 -12.80 -1.09 -4.95
C LYS A 62 -12.25 -1.70 -3.68
N LEU A 63 -10.94 -1.59 -3.48
CA LEU A 63 -10.31 -2.01 -2.23
C LEU A 63 -10.25 -0.82 -1.28
N ARG A 64 -10.64 -1.02 -0.02
CA ARG A 64 -10.46 -0.02 1.02
C ARG A 64 -9.00 0.00 1.47
N PHE A 65 -8.45 1.19 1.63
CA PHE A 65 -7.19 1.41 2.33
C PHE A 65 -7.38 2.43 3.45
N GLN A 66 -6.45 2.42 4.40
CA GLN A 66 -6.35 3.41 5.47
C GLN A 66 -4.99 4.07 5.45
N LYS A 67 -4.89 5.21 6.13
CA LYS A 67 -3.62 5.90 6.36
C LYS A 67 -2.57 4.93 6.91
N GLY A 68 -1.38 4.96 6.31
CA GLY A 68 -0.25 4.08 6.62
C GLY A 68 -0.21 2.79 5.79
N ASP A 69 -1.27 2.46 5.04
CA ASP A 69 -1.23 1.33 4.10
C ASP A 69 -0.32 1.64 2.91
N VAL A 70 0.28 0.59 2.34
CA VAL A 70 0.99 0.67 1.07
C VAL A 70 0.10 0.13 -0.05
N ILE A 71 -0.08 0.93 -1.09
CA ILE A 71 -0.88 0.60 -2.28
C ILE A 71 0.08 0.27 -3.43
N PHE A 72 0.01 -0.96 -3.95
CA PHE A 72 0.83 -1.43 -5.07
C PHE A 72 0.00 -1.72 -6.31
N GLY A 73 0.48 -1.32 -7.49
CA GLY A 73 -0.09 -1.78 -8.75
C GLY A 73 0.26 -3.24 -9.04
N ARG A 74 -0.74 -4.15 -9.14
CA ARG A 74 -0.50 -5.59 -9.36
C ARG A 74 0.01 -5.95 -10.76
N ARG A 75 -0.24 -5.10 -11.76
CA ARG A 75 0.19 -5.34 -13.15
C ARG A 75 1.47 -4.55 -13.43
N ARG A 76 2.42 -5.17 -14.15
CA ARG A 76 3.72 -4.59 -14.52
C ARG A 76 4.51 -4.10 -13.30
N ALA A 77 4.80 -5.00 -12.35
CA ALA A 77 5.58 -4.70 -11.13
C ALA A 77 6.92 -3.99 -11.39
N TYR A 78 7.51 -4.15 -12.58
CA TYR A 78 8.70 -3.41 -13.03
C TYR A 78 8.53 -1.89 -13.01
N GLN A 79 7.29 -1.40 -13.14
CA GLN A 79 7.00 0.02 -13.11
C GLN A 79 7.10 0.61 -11.70
N ARG A 80 7.37 -0.18 -10.64
CA ARG A 80 7.57 0.32 -9.26
C ARG A 80 6.46 1.25 -8.75
N LYS A 81 5.26 1.12 -9.29
CA LYS A 81 4.10 1.93 -8.94
C LYS A 81 3.59 1.52 -7.56
N LEU A 82 4.03 2.26 -6.55
CA LEU A 82 3.62 2.10 -5.17
C LEU A 82 3.45 3.47 -4.52
N ALA A 83 2.57 3.56 -3.53
CA ALA A 83 2.49 4.73 -2.67
C ALA A 83 2.11 4.34 -1.24
N VAL A 84 2.55 5.14 -0.27
CA VAL A 84 2.09 5.09 1.11
C VAL A 84 0.87 6.00 1.24
N ALA A 85 -0.22 5.47 1.76
CA ALA A 85 -1.46 6.21 1.95
C ALA A 85 -1.29 7.20 3.11
N GLU A 86 -1.42 8.50 2.83
CA GLU A 86 -1.35 9.56 3.83
C GLU A 86 -2.72 9.86 4.48
N PHE A 87 -3.78 9.27 3.93
CA PHE A 87 -5.19 9.41 4.30
C PHE A 87 -5.96 8.10 4.04
N ASP A 88 -7.23 8.05 4.42
CA ASP A 88 -8.13 6.93 4.17
C ASP A 88 -8.83 7.06 2.80
N GLY A 89 -9.09 5.94 2.13
CA GLY A 89 -9.65 5.98 0.79
C GLY A 89 -10.05 4.63 0.22
N ILE A 90 -10.44 4.65 -1.06
CA ILE A 90 -10.60 3.45 -1.88
C ILE A 90 -9.63 3.47 -3.05
N CYS A 91 -9.11 2.31 -3.45
CA CYS A 91 -8.22 2.19 -4.60
C CYS A 91 -8.73 1.16 -5.61
N SER A 92 -8.14 1.18 -6.81
CA SER A 92 -8.43 0.22 -7.88
C SER A 92 -8.50 -1.21 -7.35
N ALA A 93 -9.51 -1.97 -7.76
CA ALA A 93 -9.58 -3.40 -7.45
C ALA A 93 -8.35 -4.15 -7.97
N HIS A 94 -7.62 -3.62 -8.97
CA HIS A 94 -6.39 -4.18 -9.50
C HIS A 94 -5.13 -3.78 -8.71
N ALA A 95 -5.26 -2.99 -7.66
CA ALA A 95 -4.18 -2.74 -6.72
C ALA A 95 -4.04 -3.89 -5.70
N MET A 96 -3.02 -3.79 -4.87
CA MET A 96 -2.78 -4.60 -3.69
C MET A 96 -2.54 -3.65 -2.52
N VAL A 97 -3.34 -3.77 -1.46
CA VAL A 97 -3.21 -2.96 -0.25
C VAL A 97 -2.48 -3.80 0.79
N VAL A 98 -1.42 -3.25 1.35
CA VAL A 98 -0.58 -3.90 2.37
C VAL A 98 -0.60 -3.06 3.64
N ARG A 99 -0.92 -3.68 4.76
CA ARG A 99 -0.89 -3.04 6.07
C ARG A 99 0.19 -3.64 6.95
N THR A 100 0.93 -2.80 7.68
CA THR A 100 1.92 -3.25 8.65
C THR A 100 1.26 -3.70 9.95
N LYS A 101 1.76 -4.77 10.53
CA LYS A 101 1.38 -5.23 11.87
C LYS A 101 2.26 -4.49 12.89
N PRO A 102 1.67 -3.72 13.83
CA PRO A 102 2.43 -2.84 14.72
C PRO A 102 3.42 -3.54 15.68
N LYS A 103 3.40 -4.87 15.79
CA LYS A 103 4.19 -5.63 16.76
C LYS A 103 5.64 -5.95 16.37
N LYS A 104 6.11 -5.65 15.15
CA LYS A 104 7.45 -6.10 14.67
C LYS A 104 8.24 -5.08 13.84
N MET A 105 7.84 -3.82 13.79
CA MET A 105 8.60 -2.79 13.06
C MET A 105 9.51 -2.03 14.04
N LEU A 106 10.73 -1.69 13.62
CA LEU A 106 11.62 -0.82 14.38
C LEU A 106 10.87 0.50 14.67
N PRO A 107 10.90 1.02 15.91
CA PRO A 107 10.37 2.35 16.19
C PRO A 107 11.07 3.35 15.27
N GLU A 108 10.32 4.31 14.72
CA GLU A 108 10.89 5.34 13.86
C GLU A 108 12.06 6.02 14.58
N THR A 109 13.28 5.75 14.12
CA THR A 109 14.45 6.46 14.61
C THR A 109 14.35 7.86 14.05
N HIS A 110 13.91 8.81 14.87
CA HIS A 110 14.17 10.22 14.64
C HIS A 110 15.67 10.39 14.38
N ALA A 111 16.06 10.55 13.12
CA ALA A 111 17.34 11.11 12.75
C ALA A 111 17.24 12.62 12.97
N GLY A 112 17.29 13.02 14.23
CA GLY A 112 17.61 14.39 14.61
C GLY A 112 19.10 14.59 14.42
N SER A 113 19.46 15.17 13.27
CA SER A 113 20.63 16.04 13.14
C SER A 113 20.45 17.31 13.95
#